data_AF-A0A7Y6UJ17-F1
#
_entry.id   AF-A0A7Y6UJ17-F1
#
_cell.length_a   1.000
_cell.length_b   1.000
_cell.length_c   1.000
_cell.angle_alpha   90.00
_cell.angle_beta   90.00
_cell.angle_gamma   90.00
#
_symmetry.space_group_name_H-M   'P 1'
#
loop_
_entity.id
_entity.type
_entity.pdbx_description
1 polymer ?
#
loop_
_entity_poly.entity_id
_entity_poly.type
_entity_poly.pdbx_seq_one_letter_code
_entity_poly.pdbx_strand_id
1 'polypeptide(L)'
;MGRQTVQIGEVVEGRYRIIRPIAEGGMGTVFLAEHWLIKRRVAIKVLHAELATDAVMIRRFMNEALAAGTLGHPNIVESTDMGFTKSDIPYIVFEYLEGTPLADEVNRLGSLPVARALKIAHQIASALEAAHDADIIHRDLKSDNIFLTDKGEEHDHVKVLDFGISRFLAASDKTGVGGNLLGTPEFMAPEQIMTPEQIDRRADIYALGVVLYEMLAGKVPFGYDTPPNGAKKTPSLDVEAAHRLLGRIVNEPPPPLVRDDAPPGLVEMLGEKLLAKNPDERYQSMADVQASLAAFAGIMAKPVTIPPPLGKAPRPATDPMIAEISDMTVSRSRLERAEFLREVQQLGKRWSLAGDDLVCDVYSREMAKLAAAVGSAAAIADEMEHHPKISIQFPHLRLTITRATNVVDLVFAARLEAWLRDNGW
;
A
#
# COMPACT_ATOMS: atom_id res chain seq x y z
N MET A 1 -0.98 -9.48 -46.25
CA MET A 1 0.33 -9.87 -45.68
C MET A 1 0.73 -8.76 -44.71
N GLY A 2 0.65 -9.01 -43.40
CA GLY A 2 0.95 -7.98 -42.39
C GLY A 2 2.40 -7.53 -42.48
N ARG A 3 2.64 -6.22 -42.36
CA ARG A 3 4.00 -5.67 -42.22
C ARG A 3 4.61 -6.27 -40.96
N GLN A 4 5.59 -7.17 -41.12
CA GLN A 4 6.38 -7.65 -39.99
C GLN A 4 7.21 -6.49 -39.43
N THR A 5 7.13 -6.30 -38.12
CA THR A 5 7.66 -5.15 -37.37
C THR A 5 9.18 -5.20 -37.24
N VAL A 6 9.75 -6.33 -36.82
CA VAL A 6 11.20 -6.62 -36.75
C VAL A 6 11.40 -8.15 -36.76
N GLN A 7 12.48 -8.67 -37.37
CA GLN A 7 12.76 -10.12 -37.43
C GLN A 7 13.84 -10.57 -36.42
N ILE A 8 13.74 -11.82 -35.95
CA ILE A 8 14.81 -12.44 -35.15
C ILE A 8 16.10 -12.47 -35.97
N GLY A 9 17.20 -12.01 -35.36
CA GLY A 9 18.50 -11.89 -36.00
C GLY A 9 18.72 -10.59 -36.78
N GLU A 10 17.67 -9.78 -37.02
CA GLU A 10 17.80 -8.45 -37.59
C GLU A 10 18.63 -7.54 -36.68
N VAL A 11 19.44 -6.67 -37.29
CA VAL A 11 20.17 -5.62 -36.57
C VAL A 11 19.50 -4.28 -36.84
N VAL A 12 18.70 -3.81 -35.88
CA VAL A 12 17.97 -2.54 -35.93
C VAL A 12 18.97 -1.39 -35.89
N GLU A 13 18.88 -0.50 -36.88
CA GLU A 13 19.79 0.65 -37.11
C GLU A 13 21.29 0.30 -37.04
N GLY A 14 21.66 -0.95 -37.33
CA GLY A 14 23.06 -1.40 -37.21
C GLY A 14 23.60 -1.48 -35.77
N ARG A 15 22.76 -1.25 -34.75
CA ARG A 15 23.15 -1.18 -33.35
C ARG A 15 22.67 -2.36 -32.54
N TYR A 16 21.42 -2.79 -32.72
CA TYR A 16 20.78 -3.76 -31.83
C TYR A 16 20.35 -5.02 -32.58
N ARG A 17 20.96 -6.16 -32.25
CA ARG A 17 20.57 -7.45 -32.81
C ARG A 17 19.41 -8.04 -32.01
N ILE A 18 18.27 -8.27 -32.66
CA ILE A 18 17.11 -8.93 -32.04
C ILE A 18 17.41 -10.40 -31.80
N ILE A 19 17.16 -10.86 -30.57
CA ILE A 19 17.38 -12.25 -30.16
C ILE A 19 16.05 -13.02 -30.16
N ARG A 20 15.06 -12.54 -29.39
CA ARG A 20 13.74 -13.19 -29.25
C ARG A 20 12.71 -12.24 -28.64
N PRO A 21 11.40 -12.42 -28.89
CA PRO A 21 10.37 -11.74 -28.10
C PRO A 21 10.44 -12.18 -26.63
N ILE A 22 10.15 -11.25 -25.72
CA ILE A 22 10.06 -11.49 -24.27
C ILE A 22 8.70 -11.11 -23.69
N ALA A 23 7.98 -10.17 -24.31
CA ALA A 23 6.61 -9.81 -23.93
C ALA A 23 5.85 -9.25 -25.14
N GLU A 24 4.53 -9.32 -25.09
CA GLU A 24 3.64 -8.73 -26.09
C GLU A 24 2.46 -8.09 -25.36
N GLY A 25 2.20 -6.81 -25.65
CA GLY A 25 1.12 -6.03 -25.05
C GLY A 25 0.31 -5.30 -26.11
N GLY A 26 -0.70 -4.55 -25.67
CA GLY A 26 -1.65 -3.89 -26.58
C GLY A 26 -1.04 -2.78 -27.45
N MET A 27 0.09 -2.19 -27.05
CA MET A 27 0.78 -1.14 -27.83
C MET A 27 1.94 -1.66 -28.67
N GLY A 28 2.49 -2.83 -28.35
CA GLY A 28 3.75 -3.26 -28.96
C GLY A 28 4.27 -4.59 -28.46
N THR A 29 5.36 -5.03 -29.08
CA THR A 29 6.08 -6.24 -28.71
C THR A 29 7.43 -5.86 -28.13
N VAL A 30 7.80 -6.47 -27.00
CA VAL A 30 9.12 -6.28 -26.36
C VAL A 30 10.02 -7.45 -26.74
N PHE A 31 11.22 -7.13 -27.22
CA PHE A 31 12.23 -8.10 -27.62
C PHE A 31 13.45 -8.02 -26.70
N LEU A 32 14.02 -9.17 -26.35
CA LEU A 32 15.41 -9.23 -25.92
C LEU A 32 16.28 -8.98 -27.15
N ALA A 33 17.18 -8.01 -27.03
CA ALA A 33 18.18 -7.70 -28.04
C ALA A 33 19.56 -7.55 -27.39
N GLU A 34 20.59 -7.53 -28.23
CA GLU A 34 21.97 -7.29 -27.83
C GLU A 34 22.51 -6.11 -28.61
N HIS A 35 23.08 -5.12 -27.93
CA HIS A 35 23.87 -4.09 -28.58
C HIS A 35 25.09 -4.75 -29.26
N TRP A 36 25.11 -4.76 -30.58
CA TRP A 36 26.00 -5.59 -31.40
C TRP A 36 27.49 -5.36 -31.13
N LEU A 37 27.90 -4.12 -30.86
CA LEU A 37 29.29 -3.75 -30.56
C LEU A 37 29.72 -4.11 -29.12
N ILE A 38 29.02 -3.60 -28.11
CA ILE A 38 29.43 -3.76 -26.70
C ILE A 38 28.87 -5.02 -26.02
N LYS A 39 28.07 -5.82 -26.73
CA LYS A 39 27.50 -7.09 -26.26
C LYS A 39 26.63 -6.99 -25.00
N ARG A 40 26.05 -5.81 -24.77
CA ARG A 40 25.10 -5.55 -23.66
C ARG A 40 23.70 -6.00 -24.07
N ARG A 41 23.02 -6.75 -23.20
CA ARG A 41 21.60 -7.09 -23.36
C ARG A 41 20.72 -5.87 -23.09
N VAL A 42 19.70 -5.70 -23.91
CA VAL A 42 18.70 -4.62 -23.82
C VAL A 42 17.31 -5.17 -24.11
N ALA A 43 16.28 -4.50 -23.63
CA ALA A 43 14.90 -4.77 -23.99
C ALA A 43 14.45 -3.71 -25.02
N ILE A 44 13.94 -4.13 -26.18
CA ILE A 44 13.45 -3.22 -27.22
C ILE A 44 11.95 -3.37 -27.36
N LYS A 45 11.20 -2.35 -26.96
CA LYS A 45 9.76 -2.25 -27.20
C LYS A 45 9.57 -1.68 -28.60
N VAL A 46 8.84 -2.38 -29.47
CA VAL A 46 8.52 -1.95 -30.82
C VAL A 46 7.01 -1.76 -30.93
N LEU A 47 6.59 -0.59 -31.38
CA LEU A 47 5.17 -0.27 -31.56
C LEU A 47 4.55 -1.18 -32.64
N HIS A 48 3.32 -1.65 -32.44
CA HIS A 48 2.63 -2.42 -33.48
C HIS A 48 2.40 -1.58 -34.74
N ALA A 49 2.59 -2.18 -35.92
CA ALA A 49 2.53 -1.47 -37.21
C ALA A 49 1.17 -0.79 -37.46
N GLU A 50 0.09 -1.34 -36.92
CA GLU A 50 -1.26 -0.79 -37.00
C GLU A 50 -1.38 0.54 -36.24
N LEU A 51 -0.72 0.62 -35.08
CA LEU A 51 -0.68 1.82 -34.23
C LEU A 51 0.36 2.84 -34.70
N ALA A 52 1.37 2.39 -35.45
CA ALA A 52 2.41 3.25 -36.02
C ALA A 52 1.91 4.18 -37.15
N THR A 53 0.62 4.14 -37.50
CA THR A 53 -0.01 5.11 -38.40
C THR A 53 -0.80 6.19 -37.66
N ASP A 54 -1.04 6.01 -36.36
CA ASP A 54 -1.76 6.97 -35.52
C ASP A 54 -0.76 7.89 -34.79
N ALA A 55 -0.74 9.17 -35.20
CA ALA A 55 0.13 10.18 -34.61
C ALA A 55 -0.06 10.34 -33.09
N VAL A 56 -1.26 10.07 -32.56
CA VAL A 56 -1.54 10.11 -31.12
C VAL A 56 -0.83 8.97 -30.42
N MET A 57 -0.90 7.75 -30.96
CA MET A 57 -0.23 6.57 -30.39
C MET A 57 1.29 6.68 -30.49
N ILE A 58 1.82 7.18 -31.61
CA ILE A 58 3.26 7.46 -31.74
C ILE A 58 3.70 8.47 -30.68
N ARG A 59 3.00 9.60 -30.54
CA ARG A 59 3.36 10.61 -29.54
C ARG A 59 3.33 10.05 -28.12
N ARG A 60 2.33 9.22 -27.79
CA ARG A 60 2.26 8.53 -26.49
C ARG A 60 3.48 7.65 -26.24
N PHE A 61 3.82 6.83 -27.23
CA PHE A 61 4.98 5.96 -27.17
C PHE A 61 6.29 6.73 -26.99
N MET A 62 6.48 7.81 -27.76
CA MET A 62 7.67 8.66 -27.62
C MET A 62 7.75 9.34 -26.24
N ASN A 63 6.62 9.80 -25.72
CA ASN A 63 6.55 10.44 -24.41
C ASN A 63 6.91 9.45 -23.28
N GLU A 64 6.49 8.20 -23.37
CA GLU A 64 6.85 7.13 -22.42
C GLU A 64 8.37 6.96 -22.32
N ALA A 65 9.07 6.96 -23.46
CA ALA A 65 10.53 6.92 -23.51
C ALA A 65 11.17 8.12 -22.81
N LEU A 66 10.65 9.32 -23.08
CA LEU A 66 11.17 10.56 -22.51
C LEU A 66 10.98 10.61 -20.99
N ALA A 67 9.83 10.16 -20.49
CA ALA A 67 9.59 10.04 -19.05
C ALA A 67 10.60 9.08 -18.40
N ALA A 68 10.72 7.86 -18.93
CA ALA A 68 11.63 6.85 -18.39
C ALA A 68 13.12 7.26 -18.49
N GLY A 69 13.50 8.00 -19.54
CA GLY A 69 14.88 8.44 -19.76
C GLY A 69 15.30 9.65 -18.91
N THR A 70 14.36 10.45 -18.38
CA THR A 70 14.69 11.68 -17.65
C THR A 70 14.68 11.52 -16.13
N LEU A 71 13.94 10.54 -15.60
CA LEU A 71 13.74 10.40 -14.15
C LEU A 71 14.97 9.87 -13.38
N GLY A 72 15.84 9.07 -14.01
CA GLY A 72 17.13 8.67 -13.44
C GLY A 72 17.08 8.00 -12.05
N HIS A 73 15.96 7.35 -11.70
CA HIS A 73 15.74 6.78 -10.36
C HIS A 73 16.03 5.26 -10.34
N PRO A 74 16.68 4.71 -9.29
CA PRO A 74 17.05 3.29 -9.23
C PRO A 74 15.86 2.32 -9.29
N ASN A 75 14.68 2.75 -8.86
CA ASN A 75 13.44 1.97 -8.90
C ASN A 75 12.54 2.24 -10.12
N ILE A 76 13.04 2.98 -11.11
CA ILE A 76 12.38 3.20 -12.41
C ILE A 76 13.20 2.49 -13.48
N VAL A 77 12.52 1.92 -14.48
CA VAL A 77 13.21 1.36 -15.66
C VAL A 77 13.85 2.47 -16.48
N GLU A 78 15.12 2.29 -16.81
CA GLU A 78 15.85 3.26 -17.62
C GLU A 78 15.60 3.03 -19.11
N SER A 79 15.19 4.09 -19.81
CA SER A 79 15.25 4.15 -21.27
C SER A 79 16.58 4.78 -21.69
N THR A 80 17.30 4.12 -22.59
CA THR A 80 18.65 4.52 -23.00
C THR A 80 18.71 5.11 -24.41
N ASP A 81 17.71 4.79 -25.25
CA ASP A 81 17.71 5.17 -26.66
C ASP A 81 16.32 5.00 -27.27
N MET A 82 16.10 5.64 -28.41
CA MET A 82 14.88 5.50 -29.19
C MET A 82 15.16 5.76 -30.67
N GLY A 83 14.35 5.18 -31.55
CA GLY A 83 14.56 5.36 -32.98
C GLY A 83 13.42 4.80 -33.82
N PHE A 84 13.71 4.60 -35.11
CA PHE A 84 12.76 4.05 -36.07
C PHE A 84 13.37 2.84 -36.77
N THR A 85 12.56 1.81 -37.00
CA THR A 85 12.99 0.69 -37.83
C THR A 85 13.11 1.13 -39.30
N LYS A 86 13.66 0.27 -40.17
CA LYS A 86 13.69 0.53 -41.62
C LYS A 86 12.31 0.71 -42.26
N SER A 87 11.25 0.30 -41.56
CA SER A 87 9.86 0.43 -41.97
C SER A 87 9.15 1.62 -41.32
N ASP A 88 9.92 2.58 -40.77
CA ASP A 88 9.44 3.78 -40.06
C ASP A 88 8.58 3.47 -38.82
N ILE A 89 8.85 2.34 -38.15
CA ILE A 89 8.13 1.96 -36.95
C ILE A 89 8.92 2.42 -35.72
N PRO A 90 8.31 3.17 -34.78
CA PRO A 90 9.00 3.59 -33.56
C PRO A 90 9.43 2.41 -32.68
N TYR A 91 10.61 2.52 -32.07
CA TYR A 91 11.07 1.63 -31.02
C TYR A 91 11.75 2.40 -29.87
N ILE A 92 11.74 1.79 -28.69
CA ILE A 92 12.40 2.31 -27.48
C ILE A 92 13.31 1.22 -26.93
N VAL A 93 14.52 1.61 -26.51
CA VAL A 93 15.50 0.73 -25.89
C VAL A 93 15.51 0.98 -24.40
N PHE A 94 15.19 -0.06 -23.64
CA PHE A 94 15.26 -0.10 -22.19
C PHE A 94 16.42 -0.97 -21.72
N GLU A 95 16.85 -0.76 -20.48
CA GLU A 95 17.65 -1.76 -19.79
C GLU A 95 16.96 -3.13 -19.80
N TYR A 96 17.74 -4.21 -19.92
CA TYR A 96 17.20 -5.56 -19.79
C TYR A 96 17.17 -5.95 -18.32
N LEU A 97 15.98 -6.35 -17.84
CA LEU A 97 15.77 -6.80 -16.47
C LEU A 97 15.70 -8.33 -16.41
N GLU A 98 16.43 -8.93 -15.46
CA GLU A 98 16.35 -10.35 -15.15
C GLU A 98 15.61 -10.53 -13.82
N GLY A 99 14.49 -11.24 -13.83
CA GLY A 99 13.58 -11.29 -12.70
C GLY A 99 12.15 -11.65 -13.12
N THR A 100 11.18 -11.26 -12.30
CA THR A 100 9.78 -11.66 -12.45
C THR A 100 8.84 -10.48 -12.19
N PRO A 101 7.75 -10.31 -12.97
CA PRO A 101 6.70 -9.36 -12.64
C PRO A 101 6.09 -9.65 -11.26
N LEU A 102 5.71 -8.60 -10.52
CA LEU A 102 5.07 -8.74 -9.21
C LEU A 102 3.75 -9.52 -9.31
N ALA A 103 2.99 -9.32 -10.38
CA ALA A 103 1.76 -10.07 -10.63
C ALA A 103 1.99 -11.59 -10.63
N ASP A 104 3.04 -12.06 -11.31
CA ASP A 104 3.39 -13.47 -11.38
C ASP A 104 3.84 -14.02 -10.02
N GLU A 105 4.58 -13.21 -9.26
CA GLU A 105 5.02 -13.58 -7.92
C GLU A 105 3.86 -13.71 -6.93
N VAL A 106 2.90 -12.79 -6.96
CA VAL A 106 1.66 -12.88 -6.16
C VAL A 106 0.83 -14.09 -6.60
N ASN A 107 0.65 -14.30 -7.91
CA ASN A 107 -0.08 -15.47 -8.44
C ASN A 107 0.55 -16.79 -7.98
N ARG A 108 1.89 -16.86 -7.92
CA ARG A 108 2.63 -18.05 -7.52
C ARG A 108 2.52 -18.34 -6.02
N LEU A 109 2.62 -17.30 -5.18
CA LEU A 109 2.65 -17.44 -3.72
C LEU A 109 1.27 -17.38 -3.07
N GLY A 110 0.26 -16.93 -3.80
CA GLY A 110 -1.05 -16.61 -3.23
C GLY A 110 -1.00 -15.28 -2.51
N SER A 111 -0.15 -15.06 -1.52
CA SER A 111 0.05 -13.76 -0.87
C SER A 111 1.50 -13.59 -0.41
N LEU A 112 1.93 -12.34 -0.20
CA LEU A 112 3.27 -12.02 0.30
C LEU A 112 3.26 -11.79 1.82
N PRO A 113 4.34 -12.19 2.53
CA PRO A 113 4.54 -11.78 3.92
C PRO A 113 4.51 -10.26 4.06
N VAL A 114 3.89 -9.75 5.12
CA VAL A 114 3.69 -8.30 5.32
C VAL A 114 5.01 -7.52 5.22
N ALA A 115 6.07 -8.00 5.86
CA ALA A 115 7.38 -7.34 5.81
C ALA A 115 7.93 -7.19 4.38
N ARG A 116 7.76 -8.21 3.54
CA ARG A 116 8.18 -8.18 2.12
C ARG A 116 7.30 -7.21 1.33
N ALA A 117 5.99 -7.26 1.51
CA ALA A 117 5.04 -6.36 0.85
C ALA A 117 5.32 -4.89 1.18
N LEU A 118 5.64 -4.57 2.44
CA LEU A 118 6.01 -3.22 2.86
C LEU A 118 7.33 -2.75 2.21
N LYS A 119 8.34 -3.61 2.11
CA LYS A 119 9.62 -3.30 1.42
C LYS A 119 9.38 -2.98 -0.06
N ILE A 120 8.57 -3.80 -0.74
CA ILE A 120 8.22 -3.59 -2.15
C ILE A 120 7.42 -2.30 -2.32
N ALA A 121 6.36 -2.10 -1.52
CA ALA A 121 5.53 -0.89 -1.56
C ALA A 121 6.33 0.39 -1.32
N HIS A 122 7.31 0.36 -0.41
CA HIS A 122 8.17 1.50 -0.14
C HIS A 122 9.03 1.87 -1.36
N GLN A 123 9.61 0.89 -2.06
CA GLN A 123 10.38 1.14 -3.28
C GLN A 123 9.50 1.66 -4.43
N ILE A 124 8.26 1.15 -4.55
CA ILE A 124 7.29 1.67 -5.54
C ILE A 124 6.95 3.13 -5.22
N ALA A 125 6.64 3.44 -3.95
CA ALA A 125 6.34 4.81 -3.53
C ALA A 125 7.51 5.76 -3.81
N SER A 126 8.75 5.34 -3.55
CA SER A 126 9.96 6.11 -3.89
C SER A 126 10.10 6.37 -5.40
N ALA A 127 9.78 5.39 -6.25
CA ALA A 127 9.76 5.59 -7.70
C ALA A 127 8.69 6.60 -8.14
N LEU A 128 7.49 6.52 -7.56
CA LEU A 128 6.38 7.40 -7.89
C LEU A 128 6.60 8.82 -7.35
N GLU A 129 7.23 8.97 -6.19
CA GLU A 129 7.67 10.27 -5.67
C GLU A 129 8.59 10.99 -6.66
N ALA A 130 9.64 10.31 -7.13
CA ALA A 130 10.57 10.87 -8.12
C ALA A 130 9.87 11.27 -9.42
N ALA A 131 8.86 10.51 -9.85
CA ALA A 131 8.05 10.86 -11.02
C ALA A 131 7.15 12.08 -10.75
N HIS A 132 6.50 12.13 -9.59
CA HIS A 132 5.63 13.24 -9.18
C HIS A 132 6.40 14.55 -9.04
N ASP A 133 7.64 14.51 -8.56
CA ASP A 133 8.54 15.67 -8.48
C ASP A 133 8.95 16.22 -9.86
N ALA A 134 8.86 15.39 -10.89
CA ALA A 134 9.05 15.78 -12.29
C ALA A 134 7.72 16.09 -13.01
N ASP A 135 6.61 16.27 -12.28
CA ASP A 135 5.26 16.49 -12.80
C ASP A 135 4.73 15.35 -13.69
N ILE A 136 5.22 14.13 -13.50
CA ILE A 136 4.80 12.92 -14.22
C ILE A 136 3.93 12.06 -13.32
N ILE A 137 2.67 11.86 -13.69
CA ILE A 137 1.74 10.92 -13.04
C ILE A 137 1.76 9.61 -13.83
N HIS A 138 1.87 8.47 -13.15
CA HIS A 138 1.97 7.16 -13.79
C HIS A 138 0.64 6.71 -14.42
N ARG A 139 -0.51 6.91 -13.76
CA ARG A 139 -1.89 6.69 -14.27
C ARG A 139 -2.31 5.24 -14.62
N ASP A 140 -1.38 4.31 -14.75
CA ASP A 140 -1.59 2.88 -15.05
C ASP A 140 -0.69 1.99 -14.17
N LEU A 141 -0.52 2.35 -12.89
CA LEU A 141 0.23 1.51 -11.96
C LEU A 141 -0.57 0.24 -11.66
N LYS A 142 0.06 -0.92 -11.87
CA LYS A 142 -0.48 -2.26 -11.59
C LYS A 142 0.66 -3.23 -11.35
N SER A 143 0.37 -4.40 -10.78
CA SER A 143 1.38 -5.42 -10.49
C SER A 143 2.08 -5.98 -11.73
N ASP A 144 1.47 -5.93 -12.92
CA ASP A 144 2.14 -6.27 -14.19
C ASP A 144 3.24 -5.26 -14.57
N ASN A 145 3.10 -4.00 -14.13
CA ASN A 145 4.05 -2.91 -14.42
C ASN A 145 5.11 -2.77 -13.30
N ILE A 146 5.21 -3.74 -12.39
CA ILE A 146 6.20 -3.76 -11.32
C ILE A 146 7.05 -5.01 -11.50
N PHE A 147 8.35 -4.84 -11.68
CA PHE A 147 9.28 -5.93 -11.90
C PHE A 147 10.18 -6.11 -10.66
N LEU A 148 10.32 -7.35 -10.19
CA LEU A 148 11.22 -7.72 -9.11
C LEU A 148 12.49 -8.32 -9.70
N THR A 149 13.64 -7.74 -9.38
CA THR A 149 14.96 -8.23 -9.77
C THR A 149 15.87 -8.39 -8.55
N ASP A 150 16.99 -9.06 -8.74
CA ASP A 150 18.04 -9.16 -7.73
C ASP A 150 19.15 -8.15 -8.07
N LYS A 151 19.58 -7.37 -7.07
CA LYS A 151 20.67 -6.41 -7.20
C LYS A 151 21.78 -6.72 -6.20
N GLY A 152 22.73 -7.56 -6.63
CA GLY A 152 23.77 -8.07 -5.74
C GLY A 152 23.16 -8.98 -4.68
N GLU A 153 23.33 -8.64 -3.41
CA GLU A 153 22.69 -9.36 -2.28
C GLU A 153 21.28 -8.85 -1.96
N GLU A 154 20.84 -7.76 -2.61
CA GLU A 154 19.50 -7.23 -2.42
C GLU A 154 18.49 -7.97 -3.30
N HIS A 155 17.72 -8.84 -2.67
CA HIS A 155 16.52 -9.44 -3.24
C HIS A 155 15.35 -8.44 -3.26
N ASP A 156 14.45 -8.64 -4.23
CA ASP A 156 13.27 -7.81 -4.46
C ASP A 156 13.61 -6.33 -4.72
N HIS A 157 14.66 -6.07 -5.50
CA HIS A 157 14.89 -4.73 -6.04
C HIS A 157 13.78 -4.42 -7.05
N VAL A 158 13.01 -3.38 -6.78
CA VAL A 158 11.84 -3.02 -7.60
C VAL A 158 12.26 -2.17 -8.79
N LYS A 159 11.69 -2.46 -9.95
CA LYS A 159 11.69 -1.60 -11.14
C LYS A 159 10.25 -1.35 -11.58
N VAL A 160 9.80 -0.11 -11.48
CA VAL A 160 8.52 0.34 -12.03
C VAL A 160 8.68 0.57 -13.53
N LEU A 161 7.80 -0.05 -14.30
CA LEU A 161 7.78 -0.05 -15.76
C LEU A 161 6.67 0.86 -16.28
N ASP A 162 6.70 1.17 -17.58
CA ASP A 162 5.57 1.75 -18.33
C ASP A 162 4.94 2.99 -17.64
N PHE A 163 5.73 4.03 -17.39
CA PHE A 163 5.22 5.32 -16.89
C PHE A 163 4.20 5.90 -17.88
N GLY A 164 2.93 5.67 -17.54
CA GLY A 164 1.79 5.85 -18.41
C GLY A 164 1.43 7.31 -18.61
N ILE A 165 2.01 7.94 -19.63
CA ILE A 165 1.46 9.18 -20.20
C ILE A 165 0.12 8.92 -20.94
N SER A 166 -0.28 7.66 -21.04
CA SER A 166 -1.46 7.17 -21.71
C SER A 166 -2.68 7.10 -20.80
N ARG A 167 -3.30 8.25 -20.51
CA ARG A 167 -4.76 8.34 -20.30
C ARG A 167 -5.36 9.73 -20.49
N PHE A 168 -4.86 10.50 -21.46
CA PHE A 168 -5.71 11.48 -22.14
C PHE A 168 -6.76 10.71 -22.97
N LEU A 169 -7.80 10.22 -22.30
CA LEU A 169 -9.05 9.82 -22.94
C LEU A 169 -9.98 11.03 -22.88
N ALA A 170 -10.38 11.47 -24.08
CA ALA A 170 -11.68 12.07 -24.37
C ALA A 170 -12.03 13.40 -23.67
N ALA A 171 -11.26 14.46 -23.94
CA ALA A 171 -11.86 15.81 -23.98
C ALA A 171 -12.56 16.11 -25.33
N SER A 172 -12.39 15.25 -26.35
CA SER A 172 -12.89 15.49 -27.71
C SER A 172 -14.09 14.63 -28.16
N ASP A 173 -14.39 13.50 -27.52
CA ASP A 173 -15.57 12.70 -27.88
C ASP A 173 -16.56 12.62 -26.73
N LYS A 174 -17.54 13.52 -26.78
CA LYS A 174 -18.70 13.65 -25.88
C LYS A 174 -19.70 12.48 -25.99
N THR A 175 -19.26 11.26 -26.24
CA THR A 175 -20.16 10.12 -26.45
C THR A 175 -19.68 8.88 -25.73
N GLY A 176 -20.10 8.77 -24.46
CA GLY A 176 -20.49 7.50 -23.87
C GLY A 176 -19.36 6.54 -23.49
N VAL A 177 -19.75 5.61 -22.64
CA VAL A 177 -18.94 4.54 -22.04
C VAL A 177 -18.57 3.45 -23.07
N GLY A 178 -18.12 3.85 -24.27
CA GLY A 178 -18.02 2.99 -25.46
C GLY A 178 -16.71 3.07 -26.24
N GLY A 179 -15.74 3.90 -25.85
CA GLY A 179 -14.38 3.76 -26.36
C GLY A 179 -13.72 2.61 -25.62
N ASN A 180 -13.37 1.52 -26.32
CA ASN A 180 -12.77 0.29 -25.78
C ASN A 180 -12.07 0.55 -24.44
N LEU A 181 -12.61 -0.04 -23.36
CA LEU A 181 -12.00 -0.09 -22.04
C LEU A 181 -10.70 -0.91 -22.15
N LEU A 182 -9.68 -0.32 -22.77
CA LEU A 182 -8.39 -0.90 -23.04
C LEU A 182 -7.57 -0.68 -21.76
N GLY A 183 -7.67 -1.61 -20.82
CA GLY A 183 -6.96 -1.55 -19.55
C GLY A 183 -7.39 -2.62 -18.55
N THR A 184 -6.73 -2.63 -17.40
CA THR A 184 -7.03 -3.46 -16.23
C THR A 184 -7.75 -2.57 -15.20
N PRO A 185 -9.08 -2.39 -15.31
CA PRO A 185 -9.82 -1.42 -14.48
C PRO A 185 -9.72 -1.65 -12.98
N GLU A 186 -9.32 -2.84 -12.55
CA GLU A 186 -9.12 -3.25 -11.17
C GLU A 186 -8.19 -2.30 -10.36
N PHE A 187 -7.28 -1.59 -11.03
CA PHE A 187 -6.31 -0.67 -10.41
C PHE A 187 -6.69 0.82 -10.55
N MET A 188 -7.75 1.15 -11.29
CA MET A 188 -8.13 2.54 -11.54
C MET A 188 -8.67 3.21 -10.27
N ALA A 189 -8.23 4.45 -10.03
CA ALA A 189 -8.80 5.27 -8.98
C ALA A 189 -10.20 5.79 -9.39
N PRO A 190 -11.13 5.99 -8.44
CA PRO A 190 -12.50 6.47 -8.70
C PRO A 190 -12.57 7.74 -9.55
N GLU A 191 -11.73 8.73 -9.27
CA GLU A 191 -11.65 9.99 -10.01
C GLU A 191 -11.19 9.78 -11.45
N GLN A 192 -10.39 8.74 -11.72
CA GLN A 192 -10.07 8.43 -13.10
C GLN A 192 -11.30 7.88 -13.84
N ILE A 193 -12.29 7.30 -13.17
CA ILE A 193 -13.52 6.81 -13.81
C ILE A 193 -14.54 7.94 -13.95
N MET A 194 -14.69 8.76 -12.92
CA MET A 194 -15.74 9.78 -12.83
C MET A 194 -15.37 11.12 -13.46
N THR A 195 -14.13 11.57 -13.26
CA THR A 195 -13.63 12.92 -13.61
C THR A 195 -12.22 12.84 -14.21
N PRO A 196 -12.04 12.18 -15.37
CA PRO A 196 -10.74 11.91 -15.95
C PRO A 196 -9.90 13.15 -16.29
N GLU A 197 -10.53 14.32 -16.40
CA GLU A 197 -9.88 15.62 -16.61
C GLU A 197 -9.28 16.25 -15.34
N GLN A 198 -9.60 15.71 -14.15
CA GLN A 198 -9.13 16.21 -12.84
C GLN A 198 -8.17 15.24 -12.14
N ILE A 199 -7.57 14.32 -12.90
CA ILE A 199 -6.61 13.34 -12.35
C ILE A 199 -5.32 14.03 -11.93
N ASP A 200 -4.96 13.89 -10.65
CA ASP A 200 -3.67 14.29 -10.10
C ASP A 200 -2.89 13.08 -9.55
N ARG A 201 -1.74 13.35 -8.92
CA ARG A 201 -0.83 12.35 -8.35
C ARG A 201 -1.48 11.37 -7.34
N ARG A 202 -2.62 11.73 -6.74
CA ARG A 202 -3.33 10.91 -5.75
C ARG A 202 -4.02 9.70 -6.38
N ALA A 203 -4.19 9.68 -7.69
CA ALA A 203 -4.61 8.48 -8.41
C ALA A 203 -3.55 7.36 -8.30
N ASP A 204 -2.26 7.70 -8.38
CA ASP A 204 -1.18 6.71 -8.21
C ASP A 204 -1.09 6.20 -6.78
N ILE A 205 -1.45 7.02 -5.77
CA ILE A 205 -1.55 6.61 -4.36
C ILE A 205 -2.62 5.53 -4.19
N TYR A 206 -3.78 5.71 -4.83
CA TYR A 206 -4.84 4.70 -4.82
C TYR A 206 -4.39 3.41 -5.51
N ALA A 207 -3.77 3.52 -6.69
CA ALA A 207 -3.27 2.36 -7.41
C ALA A 207 -2.20 1.59 -6.61
N LEU A 208 -1.32 2.29 -5.89
CA LEU A 208 -0.37 1.67 -4.95
C LEU A 208 -1.11 0.96 -3.80
N GLY A 209 -2.21 1.52 -3.32
CA GLY A 209 -3.11 0.86 -2.38
C GLY A 209 -3.67 -0.45 -2.94
N VAL A 210 -4.12 -0.45 -4.20
CA VAL A 210 -4.62 -1.67 -4.86
C VAL A 210 -3.52 -2.72 -4.96
N VAL A 211 -2.30 -2.34 -5.36
CA VAL A 211 -1.13 -3.23 -5.43
C VAL A 211 -0.76 -3.78 -4.05
N LEU A 212 -0.73 -2.94 -3.01
CA LEU A 212 -0.45 -3.39 -1.64
C LEU A 212 -1.53 -4.34 -1.12
N TYR A 213 -2.80 -4.04 -1.39
CA TYR A 213 -3.91 -4.95 -1.08
C TYR A 213 -3.72 -6.29 -1.80
N GLU A 214 -3.41 -6.27 -3.10
CA GLU A 214 -3.17 -7.48 -3.88
C GLU A 214 -2.02 -8.32 -3.33
N MET A 215 -0.89 -7.69 -2.96
CA MET A 215 0.23 -8.39 -2.33
C MET A 215 -0.17 -9.06 -1.01
N LEU A 216 -0.99 -8.40 -0.20
CA LEU A 216 -1.37 -8.90 1.12
C LEU A 216 -2.52 -9.93 1.07
N ALA A 217 -3.47 -9.76 0.15
CA ALA A 217 -4.69 -10.57 0.05
C ALA A 217 -4.61 -11.65 -1.03
N GLY A 218 -3.68 -11.53 -1.96
CA GLY A 218 -3.53 -12.40 -3.12
C GLY A 218 -4.45 -12.14 -4.29
N LYS A 219 -5.26 -11.11 -4.17
CA LYS A 219 -6.23 -10.66 -5.15
C LYS A 219 -6.49 -9.19 -4.95
N VAL A 220 -6.84 -8.50 -6.02
CA VAL A 220 -7.29 -7.11 -5.97
C VAL A 220 -8.57 -6.96 -5.11
N PRO A 221 -8.81 -5.78 -4.51
CA PRO A 221 -10.01 -5.50 -3.72
C PRO A 221 -11.29 -5.55 -4.57
N PHE A 222 -11.22 -5.09 -5.83
CA PHE A 222 -12.30 -5.17 -6.80
C PHE A 222 -11.77 -5.80 -8.09
N GLY A 223 -12.24 -7.00 -8.43
CA GLY A 223 -11.88 -7.69 -9.66
C GLY A 223 -13.08 -8.36 -10.29
N TYR A 224 -12.98 -8.80 -11.54
CA TYR A 224 -14.06 -9.55 -12.19
C TYR A 224 -14.39 -10.82 -11.40
N ASP A 225 -15.68 -11.14 -11.28
CA ASP A 225 -16.13 -12.36 -10.64
C ASP A 225 -15.57 -13.55 -11.42
N THR A 226 -14.61 -14.27 -10.84
CA THR A 226 -13.98 -15.43 -11.49
C THR A 226 -14.90 -16.64 -11.30
N PRO A 227 -15.15 -17.47 -12.35
CA PRO A 227 -15.79 -18.76 -12.14
C PRO A 227 -14.96 -19.61 -11.16
N PRO A 228 -15.56 -20.52 -10.38
CA PRO A 228 -14.89 -21.30 -9.33
C PRO A 228 -13.66 -22.13 -9.76
N ASN A 229 -13.35 -22.21 -11.05
CA ASN A 229 -12.37 -23.13 -11.62
C ASN A 229 -11.02 -22.47 -12.00
N GLY A 230 -10.72 -21.27 -11.49
CA GLY A 230 -9.35 -20.71 -11.48
C GLY A 230 -8.70 -20.41 -12.84
N ALA A 231 -9.40 -20.57 -13.96
CA ALA A 231 -8.90 -20.14 -15.26
C ALA A 231 -9.10 -18.62 -15.39
N LYS A 232 -8.01 -17.83 -15.34
CA LYS A 232 -7.96 -16.45 -15.85
C LYS A 232 -8.13 -16.49 -17.37
N LYS A 233 -9.35 -16.79 -17.84
CA LYS A 233 -9.77 -16.30 -19.15
C LYS A 233 -10.10 -14.84 -18.94
N THR A 234 -9.41 -13.93 -19.64
CA THR A 234 -9.93 -12.60 -19.90
C THR A 234 -11.38 -12.82 -20.34
N PRO A 235 -12.38 -12.48 -19.50
CA PRO A 235 -13.75 -12.58 -19.95
C PRO A 235 -13.80 -11.74 -21.22
N SER A 236 -14.35 -12.26 -22.31
CA SER A 236 -14.87 -11.38 -23.35
C SER A 236 -15.68 -10.33 -22.62
N LEU A 237 -15.13 -9.11 -22.54
CA LEU A 237 -15.53 -8.07 -21.59
C LEU A 237 -17.02 -7.80 -21.80
N ASP A 238 -17.83 -8.45 -20.98
CA ASP A 238 -19.25 -8.16 -20.93
C ASP A 238 -19.34 -6.72 -20.44
N VAL A 239 -19.91 -5.85 -21.27
CA VAL A 239 -20.10 -4.44 -20.98
C VAL A 239 -20.81 -4.28 -19.62
N GLU A 240 -21.69 -5.21 -19.27
CA GLU A 240 -22.35 -5.23 -17.96
C GLU A 240 -21.38 -5.55 -16.81
N ALA A 241 -20.52 -6.55 -16.98
CA ALA A 241 -19.50 -6.89 -15.97
C ALA A 241 -18.48 -5.75 -15.76
N ALA A 242 -18.09 -5.08 -16.84
CA ALA A 242 -17.23 -3.89 -16.77
C ALA A 242 -17.93 -2.74 -16.02
N HIS A 243 -19.19 -2.43 -16.35
CA HIS A 243 -19.96 -1.41 -15.62
C HIS A 243 -20.13 -1.76 -14.13
N ARG A 244 -20.41 -3.03 -13.80
CA ARG A 244 -20.50 -3.46 -12.39
C ARG A 244 -19.18 -3.25 -11.67
N LEU A 245 -18.06 -3.67 -12.25
CA LEU A 245 -16.73 -3.48 -11.66
C LEU A 245 -16.42 -1.99 -11.41
N LEU A 246 -16.62 -1.14 -12.42
CA LEU A 246 -16.43 0.31 -12.28
C LEU A 246 -17.35 0.90 -11.19
N GLY A 247 -18.60 0.44 -11.12
CA GLY A 247 -19.54 0.80 -10.07
C GLY A 247 -19.04 0.45 -8.67
N ARG A 248 -18.47 -0.74 -8.48
CA ARG A 248 -17.88 -1.16 -7.20
C ARG A 248 -16.66 -0.33 -6.84
N ILE A 249 -15.76 -0.08 -7.80
CA ILE A 249 -14.56 0.75 -7.59
C ILE A 249 -14.96 2.14 -7.09
N VAL A 250 -16.00 2.74 -7.68
CA VAL A 250 -16.45 4.08 -7.32
C VAL A 250 -17.20 4.12 -5.99
N ASN A 251 -18.10 3.16 -5.72
CA ASN A 251 -19.10 3.31 -4.67
C ASN A 251 -18.90 2.40 -3.44
N GLU A 252 -18.20 1.27 -3.57
CA GLU A 252 -18.08 0.29 -2.49
C GLU A 252 -16.77 0.47 -1.72
N PRO A 253 -16.79 0.37 -0.37
CA PRO A 253 -15.56 0.32 0.40
C PRO A 253 -14.76 -0.95 0.03
N PRO A 254 -13.41 -0.92 0.13
CA PRO A 254 -12.62 -2.13 -0.10
C PRO A 254 -13.04 -3.24 0.88
N PRO A 255 -13.06 -4.51 0.45
CA PRO A 255 -13.37 -5.60 1.36
C PRO A 255 -12.40 -5.62 2.56
N PRO A 256 -12.87 -6.00 3.76
CA PRO A 256 -12.00 -6.06 4.93
C PRO A 256 -10.90 -7.11 4.73
N LEU A 257 -9.67 -6.73 5.05
CA LEU A 257 -8.51 -7.60 4.98
C LEU A 257 -8.14 -8.06 6.40
N VAL A 258 -7.99 -9.36 6.61
CA VAL A 258 -7.52 -9.93 7.88
C VAL A 258 -6.16 -10.59 7.64
N ARG A 259 -5.12 -10.11 8.32
CA ARG A 259 -3.75 -10.64 8.24
C ARG A 259 -3.14 -10.67 9.64
N ASP A 260 -2.81 -11.87 10.12
CA ASP A 260 -2.28 -12.08 11.48
C ASP A 260 -0.86 -11.54 11.67
N ASP A 261 -0.08 -11.43 10.59
CA ASP A 261 1.28 -10.87 10.56
C ASP A 261 1.31 -9.36 10.28
N ALA A 262 0.15 -8.71 10.18
CA ALA A 262 0.07 -7.27 9.98
C ALA A 262 0.25 -6.50 11.29
N PRO A 263 1.11 -5.47 11.34
CA PRO A 263 1.18 -4.60 12.50
C PRO A 263 -0.13 -3.81 12.67
N PRO A 264 -0.53 -3.48 13.92
CA PRO A 264 -1.75 -2.72 14.18
C PRO A 264 -1.81 -1.42 13.38
N GLY A 265 -2.94 -1.13 12.73
CA GLY A 265 -3.12 0.08 11.93
C GLY A 265 -2.76 -0.04 10.45
N LEU A 266 -2.08 -1.11 10.02
CA LEU A 266 -1.68 -1.26 8.61
C LEU A 266 -2.89 -1.41 7.67
N VAL A 267 -3.86 -2.25 8.06
CA VAL A 267 -5.06 -2.50 7.24
C VAL A 267 -5.96 -1.28 7.19
N GLU A 268 -6.08 -0.57 8.31
CA GLU A 268 -6.83 0.68 8.43
C GLU A 268 -6.18 1.77 7.57
N MET A 269 -4.85 1.92 7.64
CA MET A 269 -4.11 2.86 6.79
C MET A 269 -4.28 2.53 5.30
N LEU A 270 -4.20 1.25 4.93
CA LEU A 270 -4.47 0.82 3.55
C LEU A 270 -5.88 1.20 3.08
N GLY A 271 -6.91 0.93 3.90
CA GLY A 271 -8.30 1.24 3.57
C GLY A 271 -8.61 2.74 3.53
N GLU A 272 -8.19 3.48 4.56
CA GLU A 272 -8.59 4.87 4.80
C GLU A 272 -7.64 5.90 4.20
N LYS A 273 -6.39 5.54 3.89
CA LYS A 273 -5.38 6.50 3.41
C LYS A 273 -4.82 6.21 2.03
N LEU A 274 -4.95 5.00 1.52
CA LEU A 274 -4.63 4.69 0.12
C LEU A 274 -5.90 4.43 -0.69
N LEU A 275 -6.80 3.59 -0.18
CA LEU A 275 -8.01 3.16 -0.90
C LEU A 275 -9.27 4.01 -0.65
N ALA A 276 -9.12 5.15 0.05
CA ALA A 276 -10.23 6.08 0.23
C ALA A 276 -10.78 6.58 -1.12
N LYS A 277 -12.10 6.70 -1.23
CA LYS A 277 -12.73 7.04 -2.51
C LYS A 277 -12.52 8.50 -2.87
N ASN A 278 -12.63 9.40 -1.88
CA ASN A 278 -12.29 10.79 -2.04
C ASN A 278 -10.75 10.98 -2.03
N PRO A 279 -10.15 11.57 -3.09
CA PRO A 279 -8.71 11.87 -3.10
C PRO A 279 -8.23 12.74 -1.94
N ASP A 280 -9.09 13.62 -1.40
CA ASP A 280 -8.74 14.50 -0.26
C ASP A 280 -8.58 13.74 1.07
N GLU A 281 -9.12 12.52 1.16
CA GLU A 281 -9.04 11.68 2.37
C GLU A 281 -7.78 10.80 2.38
N ARG A 282 -7.15 10.64 1.22
CA ARG A 282 -5.90 9.89 1.04
C ARG A 282 -4.70 10.65 1.59
N TYR A 283 -3.54 10.00 1.58
CA TYR A 283 -2.28 10.74 1.59
C TYR A 283 -2.21 11.72 0.41
N GLN A 284 -1.50 12.83 0.61
CA GLN A 284 -1.42 13.92 -0.39
C GLN A 284 -0.10 13.89 -1.17
N SER A 285 0.84 13.04 -0.78
CA SER A 285 2.13 12.81 -1.44
C SER A 285 2.63 11.38 -1.24
N MET A 286 3.51 10.90 -2.13
CA MET A 286 4.21 9.62 -1.94
C MET A 286 5.18 9.66 -0.76
N ALA A 287 5.75 10.83 -0.43
CA ALA A 287 6.55 11.05 0.77
C ALA A 287 5.80 10.64 2.06
N ASP A 288 4.53 11.04 2.19
CA ASP A 288 3.69 10.69 3.34
C ASP A 288 3.43 9.17 3.40
N VAL A 289 3.26 8.54 2.23
CA VAL A 289 3.11 7.09 2.11
C VAL A 289 4.40 6.39 2.54
N GLN A 290 5.57 6.83 2.05
CA GLN A 290 6.88 6.28 2.43
C GLN A 290 7.13 6.39 3.92
N ALA A 291 6.87 7.55 4.53
CA ALA A 291 7.03 7.75 5.97
C ALA A 291 6.16 6.77 6.77
N SER A 292 4.93 6.53 6.32
CA SER A 292 3.99 5.61 6.97
C SER A 292 4.41 4.14 6.79
N LEU A 293 4.81 3.73 5.58
CA LEU A 293 5.34 2.39 5.31
C LEU A 293 6.62 2.10 6.11
N ALA A 294 7.53 3.08 6.20
CA ALA A 294 8.75 2.97 6.98
C ALA A 294 8.47 2.84 8.49
N ALA A 295 7.45 3.53 9.01
CA ALA A 295 7.03 3.38 10.40
C ALA A 295 6.55 1.95 10.69
N PHE A 296 5.73 1.35 9.82
CA PHE A 296 5.30 -0.05 9.95
C PHE A 296 6.46 -1.02 9.81
N ALA A 297 7.36 -0.80 8.86
CA ALA A 297 8.57 -1.62 8.71
C ALA A 297 9.46 -1.54 9.97
N GLY A 298 9.58 -0.37 10.58
CA GLY A 298 10.32 -0.18 11.84
C GLY A 298 9.70 -0.91 13.04
N ILE A 299 8.37 -1.04 13.09
CA ILE A 299 7.68 -1.87 14.08
C ILE A 299 8.03 -3.35 13.88
N MET A 300 8.06 -3.80 12.62
CA MET A 300 8.34 -5.19 12.25
C MET A 300 9.82 -5.59 12.35
N ALA A 301 10.75 -4.64 12.12
CA ALA A 301 12.19 -4.85 12.15
C ALA A 301 12.79 -4.83 13.55
N LYS A 302 12.08 -4.26 14.53
CA LYS A 302 12.44 -4.47 15.93
C LYS A 302 12.13 -5.94 16.22
N PRO A 303 13.12 -6.75 16.66
CA PRO A 303 12.74 -7.98 17.35
C PRO A 303 11.76 -7.57 18.44
N VAL A 304 10.69 -8.34 18.64
CA VAL A 304 10.01 -8.33 19.92
C VAL A 304 11.02 -8.86 20.93
N THR A 305 11.97 -8.00 21.32
CA THR A 305 12.68 -8.13 22.57
C THR A 305 11.62 -7.84 23.60
N ILE A 306 10.99 -8.90 24.08
CA ILE A 306 10.54 -8.96 25.46
C ILE A 306 11.77 -8.47 26.25
N PRO A 307 11.74 -7.29 26.88
CA PRO A 307 12.84 -6.91 27.76
C PRO A 307 12.98 -8.07 28.76
N PRO A 308 14.20 -8.58 29.05
CA PRO A 308 14.34 -9.44 30.21
C PRO A 308 13.68 -8.72 31.39
N PRO A 309 12.90 -9.42 32.24
CA PRO A 309 12.14 -8.78 33.30
C PRO A 309 13.07 -7.79 34.01
N LEU A 310 12.72 -6.49 33.95
CA LEU A 310 13.50 -5.43 34.54
C LEU A 310 13.81 -5.86 35.97
N GLY A 311 15.08 -6.18 36.22
CA GLY A 311 15.56 -6.48 37.55
C GLY A 311 15.20 -5.28 38.42
N LYS A 312 14.33 -5.53 39.41
CA LYS A 312 13.84 -4.62 40.46
C LYS A 312 14.45 -3.20 40.38
N ALA A 313 13.86 -2.34 39.55
CA ALA A 313 14.09 -0.90 39.69
C ALA A 313 13.46 -0.44 41.03
N PRO A 314 14.05 0.56 41.71
CA PRO A 314 13.60 0.97 43.04
C PRO A 314 12.16 1.50 42.95
N ARG A 315 11.30 1.05 43.88
CA ARG A 315 9.94 1.58 44.01
C ARG A 315 9.98 3.12 44.05
N PRO A 316 9.30 3.84 43.15
CA PRO A 316 9.08 5.26 43.35
C PRO A 316 8.21 5.45 44.60
N ALA A 317 8.50 6.51 45.35
CA ALA A 317 7.79 6.86 46.57
C ALA A 317 6.28 6.95 46.31
N THR A 318 5.53 6.28 47.18
CA THR A 318 4.08 6.07 47.14
C THR A 318 3.31 7.38 46.99
N ASP A 319 2.64 7.54 45.85
CA ASP A 319 1.46 8.39 45.74
C ASP A 319 0.39 7.84 46.73
N PRO A 320 -0.13 8.65 47.67
CA PRO A 320 -1.07 8.17 48.70
C PRO A 320 -2.32 7.48 48.12
N MET A 321 -2.73 7.84 46.90
CA MET A 321 -3.83 7.19 46.19
C MET A 321 -3.50 5.73 45.79
N ILE A 322 -2.23 5.44 45.50
CA ILE A 322 -1.74 4.08 45.16
C ILE A 322 -1.55 3.24 46.43
N ALA A 323 -1.20 3.85 47.56
CA ALA A 323 -1.01 3.15 48.82
C ALA A 323 -2.32 2.56 49.37
N GLU A 324 -3.41 3.36 49.40
CA GLU A 324 -4.73 2.88 49.83
C GLU A 324 -5.29 1.79 48.91
N ILE A 325 -5.10 1.92 47.60
CA ILE A 325 -5.57 0.94 46.62
C ILE A 325 -4.72 -0.35 46.63
N SER A 326 -3.43 -0.26 46.94
CA SER A 326 -2.57 -1.45 47.04
C SER A 326 -2.84 -2.27 48.30
N ASP A 327 -3.25 -1.64 49.42
CA ASP A 327 -3.64 -2.34 50.66
C ASP A 327 -5.02 -3.01 50.56
N MET A 328 -5.81 -2.72 49.51
CA MET A 328 -7.09 -3.40 49.21
C MET A 328 -6.92 -4.82 48.64
N THR A 329 -5.70 -5.31 48.43
CA THR A 329 -5.43 -6.62 47.78
C THR A 329 -5.81 -7.86 48.61
N VAL A 330 -6.43 -7.75 49.78
CA VAL A 330 -6.63 -8.96 50.63
C VAL A 330 -8.10 -9.41 50.83
N SER A 331 -9.16 -8.74 50.36
CA SER A 331 -10.49 -9.29 50.72
C SER A 331 -11.73 -9.11 49.84
N ARG A 332 -11.73 -8.44 48.67
CA ARG A 332 -12.96 -8.37 47.85
C ARG A 332 -12.67 -8.45 46.35
N SER A 333 -12.92 -9.63 45.78
CA SER A 333 -12.86 -9.86 44.32
C SER A 333 -13.98 -9.17 43.53
N ARG A 334 -14.98 -8.60 44.21
CA ARG A 334 -16.08 -7.84 43.60
C ARG A 334 -16.53 -6.73 44.56
N LEU A 335 -16.57 -5.49 44.07
CA LEU A 335 -17.05 -4.34 44.83
C LEU A 335 -18.57 -4.19 44.69
N GLU A 336 -19.24 -3.62 45.69
CA GLU A 336 -20.62 -3.20 45.50
C GLU A 336 -20.68 -2.02 44.52
N ARG A 337 -21.73 -1.98 43.67
CA ARG A 337 -21.80 -1.03 42.55
C ARG A 337 -21.69 0.43 42.99
N ALA A 338 -22.25 0.80 44.14
CA ALA A 338 -22.16 2.15 44.68
C ALA A 338 -20.73 2.53 45.13
N GLU A 339 -19.95 1.57 45.59
CA GLU A 339 -18.56 1.75 45.99
C GLU A 339 -17.66 1.89 44.76
N PHE A 340 -17.81 0.98 43.79
CA PHE A 340 -17.10 1.04 42.51
C PHE A 340 -17.30 2.38 41.78
N LEU A 341 -18.54 2.88 41.75
CA LEU A 341 -18.85 4.17 41.12
C LEU A 341 -18.17 5.37 41.80
N ARG A 342 -18.00 5.33 43.13
CA ARG A 342 -17.28 6.40 43.86
C ARG A 342 -15.80 6.40 43.52
N GLU A 343 -15.18 5.22 43.37
CA GLU A 343 -13.77 5.10 43.00
C GLU A 343 -13.52 5.55 41.56
N VAL A 344 -14.41 5.20 40.61
CA VAL A 344 -14.29 5.67 39.22
C VAL A 344 -14.32 7.20 39.13
N GLN A 345 -15.13 7.86 39.97
CA GLN A 345 -15.18 9.34 40.01
C GLN A 345 -13.87 9.98 40.48
N GLN A 346 -12.99 9.25 41.17
CA GLN A 346 -11.70 9.74 41.64
C GLN A 346 -10.57 9.58 40.60
N LEU A 347 -10.75 8.74 39.57
CA LEU A 347 -9.76 8.50 38.51
C LEU A 347 -9.52 9.71 37.57
N GLY A 348 -10.35 10.75 37.67
CA GLY A 348 -10.20 11.99 36.89
C GLY A 348 -11.14 12.07 35.68
N LYS A 349 -11.19 13.26 35.05
CA LYS A 349 -12.21 13.61 34.04
C LYS A 349 -12.14 12.82 32.72
N ARG A 350 -11.03 12.13 32.46
CA ARG A 350 -10.81 11.31 31.26
C ARG A 350 -11.42 9.91 31.37
N TRP A 351 -11.78 9.51 32.58
CA TRP A 351 -12.42 8.23 32.85
C TRP A 351 -13.94 8.39 32.93
N SER A 352 -14.66 7.50 32.27
CA SER A 352 -16.11 7.45 32.27
C SER A 352 -16.60 6.01 32.31
N LEU A 353 -17.83 5.80 32.79
CA LEU A 353 -18.45 4.49 32.82
C LEU A 353 -19.56 4.41 31.77
N ALA A 354 -19.42 3.50 30.80
CA ALA A 354 -20.41 3.20 29.78
C ALA A 354 -21.07 1.85 30.10
N GLY A 355 -22.16 1.87 30.87
CA GLY A 355 -22.79 0.64 31.36
C GLY A 355 -21.95 -0.03 32.45
N ASP A 356 -21.33 -1.16 32.13
CA ASP A 356 -20.38 -1.88 32.99
C ASP A 356 -18.93 -1.77 32.49
N ASP A 357 -18.70 -1.00 31.43
CA ASP A 357 -17.38 -0.81 30.84
C ASP A 357 -16.74 0.49 31.33
N LEU A 358 -15.50 0.40 31.81
CA LEU A 358 -14.72 1.55 32.26
C LEU A 358 -13.87 2.06 31.11
N VAL A 359 -14.10 3.31 30.71
CA VAL A 359 -13.60 3.90 29.46
C VAL A 359 -12.67 5.07 29.79
N CYS A 360 -11.46 5.04 29.24
CA CYS A 360 -10.51 6.15 29.26
C CYS A 360 -10.38 6.74 27.85
N ASP A 361 -10.73 8.02 27.70
CA ASP A 361 -10.56 8.75 26.45
C ASP A 361 -9.21 9.48 26.46
N VAL A 362 -8.30 9.08 25.57
CA VAL A 362 -6.96 9.65 25.43
C VAL A 362 -6.83 10.26 24.03
N TYR A 363 -6.40 11.53 23.96
CA TYR A 363 -6.27 12.23 22.68
C TYR A 363 -4.90 12.92 22.57
N SER A 364 -4.22 12.70 21.44
CA SER A 364 -3.02 13.44 21.06
C SER A 364 -2.91 13.51 19.54
N ARG A 365 -2.37 14.62 19.03
CA ARG A 365 -2.02 14.78 17.61
C ARG A 365 -0.70 14.10 17.24
N GLU A 366 0.08 13.70 18.25
CA GLU A 366 1.36 13.01 18.09
C GLU A 366 1.15 11.50 18.24
N MET A 367 1.16 10.76 17.12
CA MET A 367 0.95 9.31 17.11
C MET A 367 1.96 8.52 17.97
N ALA A 368 3.19 9.01 18.09
CA ALA A 368 4.22 8.40 18.94
C ALA A 368 3.84 8.42 20.43
N LYS A 369 3.16 9.48 20.88
CA LYS A 369 2.61 9.54 22.24
C LYS A 369 1.51 8.48 22.38
N LEU A 370 0.54 8.43 21.47
CA LEU A 370 -0.56 7.45 21.53
C LEU A 370 -0.05 6.01 21.58
N ALA A 371 0.95 5.67 20.76
CA ALA A 371 1.59 4.35 20.81
C ALA A 371 2.26 4.05 22.16
N ALA A 372 2.90 5.04 22.79
CA ALA A 372 3.48 4.88 24.12
C ALA A 372 2.40 4.65 25.21
N ALA A 373 1.25 5.32 25.12
CA ALA A 373 0.13 5.11 26.02
C ALA A 373 -0.47 3.70 25.90
N VAL A 374 -0.65 3.20 24.67
CA VAL A 374 -1.10 1.83 24.42
C VAL A 374 -0.10 0.80 24.94
N GLY A 375 1.19 1.00 24.66
CA GLY A 375 2.25 0.12 25.15
C GLY A 375 2.32 0.08 26.68
N SER A 376 2.17 1.22 27.34
CA SER A 376 2.13 1.29 28.80
C SER A 376 0.90 0.60 29.39
N ALA A 377 -0.28 0.80 28.79
CA ALA A 377 -1.49 0.11 29.20
C ALA A 377 -1.35 -1.42 29.10
N ALA A 378 -0.74 -1.93 28.04
CA ALA A 378 -0.46 -3.36 27.92
C ALA A 378 0.51 -3.85 29.00
N ALA A 379 1.60 -3.11 29.24
CA ALA A 379 2.59 -3.46 30.27
C ALA A 379 1.99 -3.48 31.69
N ILE A 380 1.15 -2.50 32.02
CA ILE A 380 0.45 -2.43 33.31
C ILE A 380 -0.51 -3.62 33.47
N ALA A 381 -1.21 -4.01 32.40
CA ALA A 381 -2.12 -5.15 32.42
C ALA A 381 -1.40 -6.49 32.63
N ASP A 382 -0.19 -6.62 32.10
CA ASP A 382 0.64 -7.83 32.22
C ASP A 382 1.29 -8.01 33.59
N GLU A 383 1.51 -6.92 34.33
CA GLU A 383 2.01 -6.96 35.71
C GLU A 383 0.94 -7.38 36.73
N MET A 384 -0.32 -7.46 36.32
CA MET A 384 -1.44 -7.72 37.22
C MET A 384 -1.75 -9.22 37.27
N GLU A 385 -1.96 -9.74 38.47
CA GLU A 385 -2.25 -11.16 38.69
C GLU A 385 -3.51 -11.65 37.96
N HIS A 386 -4.42 -10.73 37.63
CA HIS A 386 -5.58 -10.96 36.77
C HIS A 386 -5.61 -9.90 35.66
N HIS A 387 -5.55 -10.34 34.41
CA HIS A 387 -5.49 -9.43 33.25
C HIS A 387 -6.85 -8.75 33.01
N PRO A 388 -6.94 -7.41 33.07
CA PRO A 388 -8.13 -6.69 32.66
C PRO A 388 -8.39 -6.87 31.16
N LYS A 389 -9.66 -7.02 30.78
CA LYS A 389 -10.06 -7.16 29.38
C LYS A 389 -10.08 -5.80 28.72
N ILE A 390 -9.01 -5.45 28.02
CA ILE A 390 -8.84 -4.14 27.40
C ILE A 390 -9.19 -4.23 25.92
N SER A 391 -9.97 -3.26 25.43
CA SER A 391 -10.19 -3.03 24.01
C SER A 391 -9.88 -1.57 23.67
N ILE A 392 -9.34 -1.35 22.48
CA ILE A 392 -8.90 -0.02 22.03
C ILE A 392 -9.60 0.28 20.71
N GLN A 393 -10.25 1.44 20.64
CA GLN A 393 -10.95 1.90 19.44
C GLN A 393 -10.23 3.13 18.86
N PHE A 394 -10.25 3.28 17.53
CA PHE A 394 -9.74 4.44 16.76
C PHE A 394 -10.92 5.12 16.05
N PRO A 395 -10.90 6.43 15.71
CA PRO A 395 -9.76 7.39 15.66
C PRO A 395 -9.53 8.23 16.92
N HIS A 396 -10.40 8.16 17.93
CA HIS A 396 -10.13 8.66 19.27
C HIS A 396 -9.63 7.48 20.09
N LEU A 397 -8.40 7.54 20.64
CA LEU A 397 -7.82 6.42 21.38
C LEU A 397 -8.62 6.20 22.67
N ARG A 398 -9.64 5.34 22.55
CA ARG A 398 -10.57 5.00 23.61
C ARG A 398 -10.17 3.65 24.16
N LEU A 399 -9.62 3.64 25.37
CA LEU A 399 -9.26 2.42 26.07
C LEU A 399 -10.44 1.99 26.95
N THR A 400 -10.94 0.78 26.71
CA THR A 400 -12.13 0.26 27.39
C THR A 400 -11.78 -1.01 28.14
N ILE A 401 -12.00 -1.00 29.46
CA ILE A 401 -11.93 -2.18 30.32
C ILE A 401 -13.34 -2.79 30.38
N THR A 402 -13.52 -3.95 29.75
CA THR A 402 -14.84 -4.57 29.55
C THR A 402 -15.33 -5.28 30.82
N ARG A 403 -16.56 -4.99 31.24
CA ARG A 403 -17.20 -5.50 32.47
C ARG A 403 -16.38 -5.22 33.74
N ALA A 404 -15.87 -4.00 33.85
CA ALA A 404 -15.11 -3.53 34.98
C ALA A 404 -15.98 -3.54 36.25
N THR A 405 -15.72 -4.46 37.17
CA THR A 405 -16.57 -4.69 38.35
C THR A 405 -15.79 -5.01 39.63
N ASN A 406 -14.47 -5.09 39.53
CA ASN A 406 -13.61 -5.53 40.62
C ASN A 406 -12.50 -4.51 40.91
N VAL A 407 -11.81 -4.73 42.03
CA VAL A 407 -10.72 -3.87 42.50
C VAL A 407 -9.53 -3.88 41.52
N VAL A 408 -9.30 -4.99 40.82
CA VAL A 408 -8.22 -5.13 39.83
C VAL A 408 -8.41 -4.14 38.68
N ASP A 409 -9.63 -3.99 38.16
CA ASP A 409 -9.95 -3.03 37.10
C ASP A 409 -9.67 -1.58 37.52
N LEU A 410 -9.93 -1.24 38.79
CA LEU A 410 -9.65 0.09 39.35
C LEU A 410 -8.16 0.33 39.58
N VAL A 411 -7.42 -0.69 40.06
CA VAL A 411 -5.96 -0.62 40.23
C VAL A 411 -5.29 -0.40 38.89
N PHE A 412 -5.75 -1.10 37.85
CA PHE A 412 -5.26 -0.91 36.48
C PHE A 412 -5.48 0.53 36.02
N ALA A 413 -6.72 1.02 36.14
CA ALA A 413 -7.08 2.36 35.70
C ALA A 413 -6.30 3.45 36.43
N ALA A 414 -6.10 3.31 37.75
CA ALA A 414 -5.32 4.23 38.55
C ALA A 414 -3.83 4.26 38.15
N ARG A 415 -3.23 3.10 37.87
CA ARG A 415 -1.84 3.01 37.40
C ARG A 415 -1.66 3.64 36.02
N LEU A 416 -2.60 3.38 35.11
CA LEU A 416 -2.56 3.98 33.78
C LEU A 416 -2.72 5.50 33.84
N GLU A 417 -3.64 6.02 34.65
CA GLU A 417 -3.81 7.46 34.83
C GLU A 417 -2.56 8.13 35.43
N ALA A 418 -1.90 7.48 36.39
CA ALA A 418 -0.64 7.97 36.96
C ALA A 418 0.45 8.07 35.88
N TRP A 419 0.61 7.00 35.09
CA TRP A 419 1.57 6.99 33.99
C TRP A 419 1.28 8.07 32.94
N LEU A 420 0.02 8.25 32.55
CA LEU A 420 -0.40 9.29 31.60
C LEU A 420 -0.05 10.68 32.14
N ARG A 421 -0.35 10.96 33.41
CA ARG A 421 -0.01 12.22 34.06
C ARG A 421 1.49 12.50 34.05
N ASP A 422 2.31 11.52 34.41
CA ASP A 422 3.77 11.65 34.47
C ASP A 422 4.40 11.86 33.08
N ASN A 423 3.70 11.45 32.02
CA ASN A 423 4.13 11.61 30.63
C ASN A 423 3.45 12.78 29.90
N GLY A 424 2.82 13.69 30.64
CA GLY A 424 2.35 14.99 30.14
C GLY A 424 1.04 14.94 29.34
N TRP A 425 0.13 14.02 29.69
CA TRP A 425 -1.17 13.84 29.05
C TRP A 425 -2.33 14.60 29.67
#